data_AF-A0A1L9RE84-F1
#
_entry.id   AF-A0A1L9RE84-F1
#
_cell.length_a   1.000
_cell.length_b   1.000
_cell.length_c   1.000
_cell.angle_alpha   90.00
_cell.angle_beta   90.00
_cell.angle_gamma   90.00
#
_symmetry.space_group_name_H-M   'P 1'
#
loop_
_entity.id
_entity.type
_entity.pdbx_description
1 polymer ?
#
loop_
_entity_poly.entity_id
_entity_poly.type
_entity_poly.pdbx_seq_one_letter_code
_entity_poly.pdbx_strand_id
1 'polypeptide(L)'
;MDTNPGIDPASVSKSKSSTYHEIHVHGLTAKAYLNQPIEDLIPYRFLKKADKSPVVQRNAWIFRSGEEDVRHKNLNRWSQIDIRYRGVFKTLQKVPKFKKGLYDGGECEVSAKKLKDSTRAQGQVIYALLDEILGMMRVRRQTVDDKSYFHLCPRLLSCQMEYWTGYRERYQDAPYTAGFISLDFCPEAATCDPVLPVSTTKSQESLQSSLEGKFKLILCQFLFHIHILHPPADKFPDQEIFLLGMHGSRLHIFRVYFPGQKTSHLWCGRHIPSKANLFTSSVVTGGGPPSSNDRFYTKQNIERVLEEVERIKLSTVDGDPDPRTFRLLGTKEYNLWMKSDFRAAVRALVALNFYLMSGEAKCGVLQKIFDRYPYHEESEPETEEQENARLLKIMRDQDDVVMQEQDLEKKEQMKRKEDQERFLARESMRASADDRISGFKNARQPWWDWVWDDGEPDANIGKDIGDMVFLGP
;
A
#
# COMPACT_ATOMS: atom_id res chain seq x y z
N MET A 1 -31.52 11.66 -61.10
CA MET A 1 -31.88 10.27 -60.72
C MET A 1 -30.60 9.70 -60.16
N ASP A 2 -30.34 9.99 -58.89
CA ASP A 2 -29.06 9.77 -58.25
C ASP A 2 -29.25 8.74 -57.15
N THR A 3 -28.66 7.57 -57.36
CA THR A 3 -28.68 6.43 -56.47
C THR A 3 -27.64 6.61 -55.36
N ASN A 4 -28.11 6.88 -54.15
CA ASN A 4 -27.33 6.77 -52.91
C ASN A 4 -27.18 5.28 -52.54
N PRO A 5 -25.96 4.74 -52.41
CA PRO A 5 -25.78 3.40 -51.84
C PRO A 5 -25.88 3.49 -50.31
N GLY A 6 -26.67 2.59 -49.74
CA GLY A 6 -26.98 2.53 -48.31
C GLY A 6 -25.74 2.33 -47.44
N ILE A 7 -25.70 3.07 -46.35
CA ILE A 7 -24.78 2.87 -45.23
C ILE A 7 -25.36 1.74 -44.38
N ASP A 8 -24.71 0.58 -44.40
CA ASP A 8 -24.98 -0.52 -43.47
C ASP A 8 -24.75 -0.05 -42.02
N PRO A 9 -25.72 -0.22 -41.10
CA PRO A 9 -25.57 0.19 -39.70
C PRO A 9 -24.71 -0.78 -38.86
N ALA A 10 -23.93 -1.68 -39.49
CA ALA A 10 -23.22 -2.76 -38.82
C ALA A 10 -21.72 -2.48 -38.54
N SER A 11 -21.23 -1.25 -38.70
CA SER A 11 -19.80 -0.93 -38.52
C SER A 11 -19.51 0.12 -37.43
N VAL A 12 -20.31 0.16 -36.36
CA VAL A 12 -19.98 0.95 -35.16
C VAL A 12 -19.08 0.12 -34.24
N SER A 13 -17.78 0.39 -34.35
CA SER A 13 -16.73 0.17 -33.35
C SER A 13 -16.74 -1.18 -32.61
N LYS A 14 -15.96 -2.14 -33.11
CA LYS A 14 -15.31 -3.12 -32.25
C LYS A 14 -14.41 -2.36 -31.26
N SER A 15 -14.92 -2.06 -30.08
CA SER A 15 -14.11 -1.67 -28.93
C SER A 15 -13.08 -2.78 -28.72
N LYS A 16 -11.81 -2.41 -28.48
CA LYS A 16 -10.73 -3.37 -28.18
C LYS A 16 -11.24 -4.34 -27.12
N SER A 17 -11.39 -5.62 -27.45
CA SER A 17 -11.74 -6.65 -26.47
C SER A 17 -10.62 -6.67 -25.44
N SER A 18 -10.87 -6.13 -24.25
CA SER A 18 -9.94 -6.21 -23.15
C SER A 18 -9.77 -7.68 -22.78
N THR A 19 -8.60 -8.24 -23.05
CA THR A 19 -8.24 -9.61 -22.70
C THR A 19 -8.32 -9.74 -21.17
N TYR A 20 -9.20 -10.61 -20.68
CA TYR A 20 -9.35 -10.87 -19.25
C TYR A 20 -8.97 -12.31 -18.93
N HIS A 21 -8.55 -12.55 -17.68
CA HIS A 21 -8.38 -13.88 -17.15
C HIS A 21 -9.63 -14.30 -16.41
N GLU A 22 -10.18 -15.45 -16.75
CA GLU A 22 -11.34 -16.00 -16.06
C GLU A 22 -10.90 -16.89 -14.89
N ILE A 23 -11.42 -16.59 -13.71
CA ILE A 23 -11.10 -17.28 -12.46
C ILE A 23 -12.40 -17.84 -11.90
N HIS A 24 -12.37 -19.09 -11.46
CA HIS A 24 -13.54 -19.74 -10.90
C HIS A 24 -13.28 -20.03 -9.42
N VAL A 25 -14.16 -19.54 -8.54
CA VAL A 25 -14.10 -19.77 -7.10
C VAL A 25 -15.46 -20.24 -6.65
N HIS A 26 -15.57 -21.55 -6.35
CA HIS A 26 -16.77 -22.19 -5.80
C HIS A 26 -18.09 -21.75 -6.45
N GLY A 27 -18.14 -21.75 -7.78
CA GLY A 27 -19.34 -21.39 -8.55
C GLY A 27 -19.57 -19.89 -8.74
N LEU A 28 -18.64 -19.04 -8.33
CA LEU A 28 -18.50 -17.66 -8.80
C LEU A 28 -17.42 -17.59 -9.88
N THR A 29 -17.62 -16.66 -10.81
CA THR A 29 -16.65 -16.33 -11.85
C THR A 29 -16.13 -14.93 -11.62
N ALA A 30 -14.81 -14.75 -11.63
CA ALA A 30 -14.18 -13.43 -11.63
C ALA A 30 -13.47 -13.20 -12.97
N LYS A 31 -13.87 -12.14 -13.67
CA LYS A 31 -13.20 -11.65 -14.87
C LYS A 31 -12.13 -10.65 -14.45
N ALA A 32 -10.88 -11.12 -14.43
CA ALA A 32 -9.73 -10.33 -14.01
C ALA A 32 -9.13 -9.55 -15.18
N TYR A 33 -9.22 -8.23 -15.11
CA TYR A 33 -8.61 -7.28 -16.02
C TYR A 33 -7.34 -6.75 -15.36
N LEU A 34 -6.19 -7.13 -15.89
CA LEU A 34 -4.88 -6.72 -15.36
C LEU A 34 -4.33 -5.52 -16.14
N ASN A 35 -3.30 -4.87 -15.61
CA ASN A 35 -2.66 -3.70 -16.24
C ASN A 35 -3.63 -2.55 -16.53
N GLN A 36 -4.67 -2.40 -15.70
CA GLN A 36 -5.61 -1.31 -15.84
C GLN A 36 -4.96 0.02 -15.38
N PRO A 37 -5.34 1.14 -16.00
CA PRO A 37 -4.92 2.46 -15.52
C PRO A 37 -5.43 2.68 -14.10
N ILE A 38 -4.69 3.44 -13.29
CA ILE A 38 -5.02 3.62 -11.88
C ILE A 38 -6.33 4.39 -11.70
N GLU A 39 -6.69 5.20 -12.69
CA GLU A 39 -7.93 5.96 -12.80
C GLU A 39 -9.19 5.07 -12.86
N ASP A 40 -9.05 3.81 -13.30
CA ASP A 40 -10.15 2.83 -13.30
C ASP A 40 -10.36 2.18 -11.91
N LEU A 41 -9.39 2.33 -11.00
CA LEU A 41 -9.45 1.80 -9.64
C LEU A 41 -9.74 2.88 -8.60
N ILE A 42 -9.17 4.08 -8.75
CA ILE A 42 -9.29 5.17 -7.77
C ILE A 42 -9.84 6.40 -8.50
N PRO A 43 -10.86 7.09 -7.95
CA PRO A 43 -11.42 8.28 -8.59
C PRO A 43 -10.34 9.35 -8.85
N TYR A 44 -10.42 9.98 -10.03
CA TYR A 44 -9.33 10.81 -10.54
C TYR A 44 -9.05 12.04 -9.67
N ARG A 45 -10.07 12.60 -9.03
CA ARG A 45 -9.90 13.70 -8.05
C ARG A 45 -8.91 13.37 -6.92
N PHE A 46 -8.90 12.13 -6.41
CA PHE A 46 -7.98 11.74 -5.34
C PHE A 46 -6.57 11.50 -5.88
N LEU A 47 -6.44 11.11 -7.14
CA LEU A 47 -5.16 11.03 -7.83
C LEU A 47 -4.55 12.43 -8.02
N LYS A 48 -5.35 13.42 -8.45
CA LYS A 48 -4.95 14.84 -8.50
C LYS A 48 -4.54 15.36 -7.12
N LYS A 49 -5.32 15.03 -6.08
CA LYS A 49 -5.00 15.41 -4.69
C LYS A 49 -3.69 14.77 -4.22
N ALA A 50 -3.43 13.53 -4.61
CA ALA A 50 -2.17 12.84 -4.32
C ALA A 50 -0.97 13.51 -5.01
N ASP A 51 -1.12 13.96 -6.27
CA ASP A 51 -0.05 14.66 -7.01
C ASP A 51 0.39 15.96 -6.33
N LYS A 52 -0.52 16.58 -5.58
CA LYS A 52 -0.21 17.75 -4.75
C LYS A 52 0.52 17.38 -3.47
N SER A 53 0.37 16.17 -2.94
CA SER A 53 0.92 15.76 -1.65
C SER A 53 2.45 15.84 -1.61
N PRO A 54 3.05 16.41 -0.53
CA PRO A 54 4.51 16.43 -0.39
C PRO A 54 5.14 15.03 -0.36
N VAL A 55 4.34 14.01 0.01
CA VAL A 55 4.75 12.60 0.01
C VAL A 55 5.10 12.10 -1.40
N VAL A 56 4.37 12.57 -2.42
CA VAL A 56 4.55 12.18 -3.84
C VAL A 56 5.58 13.07 -4.53
N GLN A 57 5.64 14.35 -4.18
CA GLN A 57 6.49 15.33 -4.85
C GLN A 57 7.97 15.21 -4.47
N ARG A 58 8.27 14.85 -3.22
CA ARG A 58 9.65 14.71 -2.74
C ARG A 58 10.21 13.33 -3.06
N ASN A 59 11.26 13.27 -3.87
CA ASN A 59 11.97 12.03 -4.15
C ASN A 59 12.55 11.41 -2.87
N ALA A 60 12.44 10.09 -2.73
CA ALA A 60 13.20 9.36 -1.71
C ALA A 60 14.69 9.56 -1.93
N TRP A 61 15.49 9.58 -0.85
CA TRP A 61 16.94 9.77 -0.91
C TRP A 61 17.61 8.89 -1.97
N ILE A 62 17.23 7.62 -2.02
CA ILE A 62 17.80 6.65 -2.95
C ILE A 62 17.60 7.00 -4.44
N PHE A 63 16.61 7.83 -4.80
CA PHE A 63 16.33 8.21 -6.20
C PHE A 63 16.85 9.60 -6.60
N ARG A 64 17.58 10.29 -5.70
CA ARG A 64 18.08 11.65 -5.93
C ARG A 64 19.24 11.72 -6.93
N SER A 65 20.07 10.66 -7.05
CA SER A 65 21.21 10.65 -8.00
C SER A 65 20.79 10.64 -9.48
N GLY A 66 19.50 10.53 -9.78
CA GLY A 66 18.99 10.46 -11.15
C GLY A 66 18.89 9.05 -11.73
N GLU A 67 19.45 8.04 -11.06
CA GLU A 67 19.32 6.63 -11.45
C GLU A 67 17.86 6.14 -11.38
N GLU A 68 17.46 5.36 -12.40
CA GLU A 68 16.14 4.77 -12.49
C GLU A 68 16.03 3.46 -11.70
N ASP A 69 16.98 2.53 -11.83
CA ASP A 69 17.05 1.30 -11.01
C ASP A 69 18.09 1.46 -9.89
N VAL A 70 17.69 1.22 -8.65
CA VAL A 70 18.55 1.45 -7.47
C VAL A 70 18.95 0.18 -6.73
N ARG A 71 18.78 -1.01 -7.33
CA ARG A 71 19.17 -2.30 -6.72
C ARG A 71 20.63 -2.40 -6.30
N HIS A 72 21.52 -1.70 -7.00
CA HIS A 72 22.95 -1.74 -6.76
C HIS A 72 23.43 -0.73 -5.71
N LYS A 73 22.55 0.15 -5.21
CA LYS A 73 22.94 1.17 -4.25
C LYS A 73 23.23 0.59 -2.88
N ASN A 74 24.27 1.14 -2.25
CA ASN A 74 24.65 0.75 -0.90
C ASN A 74 23.71 1.39 0.14
N LEU A 75 22.75 0.60 0.64
CA LEU A 75 21.78 1.04 1.65
C LEU A 75 22.39 1.36 3.02
N ASN A 76 23.65 0.98 3.28
CA ASN A 76 24.33 1.35 4.52
C ASN A 76 24.77 2.82 4.52
N ARG A 77 24.89 3.44 3.34
CA ARG A 77 25.19 4.87 3.17
C ARG A 77 23.94 5.76 3.13
N TRP A 78 22.80 5.26 3.60
CA TRP A 78 21.57 6.05 3.63
C TRP A 78 21.75 7.36 4.40
N SER A 79 21.15 8.45 3.92
CA SER A 79 21.20 9.76 4.58
C SER A 79 20.78 9.67 6.05
N GLN A 80 21.56 10.33 6.92
CA GLN A 80 21.20 10.48 8.33
C GLN A 80 20.07 11.50 8.53
N ILE A 81 19.81 12.35 7.52
CA ILE A 81 18.85 13.45 7.58
C ILE A 81 17.52 13.04 6.93
N ASP A 82 17.56 12.51 5.70
CA ASP A 82 16.38 11.97 5.03
C ASP A 82 16.30 10.45 5.20
N ILE A 83 15.68 10.02 6.29
CA ILE A 83 15.49 8.60 6.62
C ILE A 83 14.25 7.98 5.95
N ARG A 84 13.48 8.74 5.17
CA ARG A 84 12.25 8.25 4.52
C ARG A 84 12.57 7.07 3.62
N TYR A 85 11.73 6.05 3.66
CA TYR A 85 11.77 4.80 2.90
C TYR A 85 12.97 3.90 3.21
N ARG A 86 13.85 4.27 4.16
CA ARG A 86 15.00 3.44 4.54
C ARG A 86 14.59 2.05 4.98
N GLY A 87 13.52 1.95 5.78
CA GLY A 87 12.98 0.67 6.25
C GLY A 87 12.45 -0.19 5.10
N VAL A 88 11.77 0.44 4.14
CA VAL A 88 11.24 -0.19 2.93
C VAL A 88 12.37 -0.84 2.12
N PHE A 89 13.39 -0.07 1.75
CA PHE A 89 14.48 -0.56 0.90
C PHE A 89 15.38 -1.60 1.59
N LYS A 90 15.65 -1.43 2.90
CA LYS A 90 16.39 -2.45 3.67
C LYS A 90 15.62 -3.78 3.74
N THR A 91 14.29 -3.71 3.81
CA THR A 91 13.46 -4.92 3.83
C THR A 91 13.32 -5.53 2.44
N LEU A 92 13.25 -4.71 1.38
CA LEU A 92 13.25 -5.17 0.00
C LEU A 92 14.48 -6.01 -0.37
N GLN A 93 15.65 -5.80 0.25
CA GLN A 93 16.82 -6.66 0.03
C GLN A 93 16.60 -8.11 0.48
N LYS A 94 15.68 -8.34 1.43
CA LYS A 94 15.37 -9.66 2.01
C LYS A 94 14.26 -10.39 1.25
N VAL A 95 13.61 -9.71 0.31
CA VAL A 95 12.49 -10.24 -0.46
C VAL A 95 12.99 -11.23 -1.53
N PRO A 96 12.24 -12.30 -1.84
CA PRO A 96 12.58 -13.24 -2.91
C PRO A 96 12.73 -12.53 -4.26
N LYS A 97 13.76 -12.93 -5.01
CA LYS A 97 14.03 -12.42 -6.36
C LYS A 97 13.26 -13.25 -7.39
N PHE A 98 12.39 -12.58 -8.14
CA PHE A 98 11.67 -13.14 -9.27
C PHE A 98 12.21 -12.53 -10.56
N LYS A 99 12.42 -13.36 -11.59
CA LYS A 99 12.90 -12.89 -12.90
C LYS A 99 11.82 -12.08 -13.62
N LYS A 100 10.60 -12.59 -13.56
CA LYS A 100 9.42 -12.03 -14.21
C LYS A 100 8.42 -11.56 -13.17
N GLY A 101 7.54 -10.66 -13.59
CA GLY A 101 6.38 -10.29 -12.78
C GLY A 101 5.39 -11.44 -12.65
N LEU A 102 4.43 -11.33 -11.73
CA LEU A 102 3.37 -12.32 -11.56
C LEU A 102 2.56 -12.46 -12.85
N TYR A 103 2.31 -11.33 -13.53
CA TYR A 103 1.50 -11.29 -14.75
C TYR A 103 2.23 -11.91 -15.95
N ASP A 104 3.56 -11.97 -15.87
CA ASP A 104 4.44 -12.53 -16.89
C ASP A 104 4.89 -13.97 -16.57
N GLY A 105 4.23 -14.64 -15.61
CA GLY A 105 4.46 -16.05 -15.27
C GLY A 105 5.21 -16.33 -13.96
N GLY A 106 5.64 -15.29 -13.24
CA GLY A 106 6.07 -15.42 -11.83
C GLY A 106 7.27 -16.33 -11.56
N GLU A 107 8.18 -16.50 -12.52
CA GLU A 107 9.35 -17.39 -12.38
C GLU A 107 10.30 -16.92 -11.25
N CYS A 108 10.43 -17.76 -10.22
CA CYS A 108 11.27 -17.52 -9.05
C CYS A 108 12.67 -18.12 -9.23
N GLU A 109 13.71 -17.38 -8.83
CA GLU A 109 15.10 -17.88 -8.85
C GLU A 109 15.46 -18.72 -7.62
N VAL A 110 14.54 -18.79 -6.66
CA VAL A 110 14.82 -19.25 -5.30
C VAL A 110 14.10 -20.57 -5.05
N SER A 111 14.77 -21.52 -4.40
CA SER A 111 14.16 -22.78 -3.96
C SER A 111 12.90 -22.53 -3.12
N ALA A 112 11.89 -23.41 -3.22
CA ALA A 112 10.63 -23.29 -2.51
C ALA A 112 10.77 -23.11 -0.98
N LYS A 113 11.77 -23.76 -0.35
CA LYS A 113 12.04 -23.63 1.10
C LYS A 113 12.44 -22.19 1.47
N LYS A 114 13.41 -21.62 0.75
CA LYS A 114 13.90 -20.25 0.97
C LYS A 114 12.86 -19.18 0.59
N LEU A 115 11.96 -19.48 -0.35
CA LEU A 115 10.82 -18.62 -0.68
C LEU A 115 9.86 -18.49 0.51
N LYS A 116 9.54 -19.61 1.18
CA LYS A 116 8.68 -19.61 2.38
C LYS A 116 9.27 -18.75 3.49
N ASP A 117 10.57 -18.88 3.75
CA ASP A 117 11.28 -18.10 4.77
C ASP A 117 11.30 -16.60 4.47
N SER A 118 11.35 -16.25 3.18
CA SER A 118 11.44 -14.86 2.69
C SER A 118 10.07 -14.24 2.43
N THR A 119 8.97 -14.99 2.59
CA THR A 119 7.62 -14.48 2.35
C THR A 119 7.20 -13.41 3.35
N ARG A 120 7.64 -13.56 4.60
CA ARG A 120 7.40 -12.56 5.66
C ARG A 120 8.00 -11.20 5.29
N ALA A 121 9.13 -11.18 4.59
CA ALA A 121 9.78 -9.94 4.17
C ALA A 121 8.89 -9.13 3.20
N GLN A 122 8.14 -9.78 2.31
CA GLN A 122 7.20 -9.08 1.42
C GLN A 122 6.12 -8.34 2.20
N GLY A 123 5.51 -9.00 3.20
CA GLY A 123 4.51 -8.36 4.07
C GLY A 123 5.11 -7.18 4.84
N GLN A 124 6.33 -7.35 5.37
CA GLN A 124 7.06 -6.29 6.07
C GLN A 124 7.38 -5.08 5.17
N VAL A 125 7.65 -5.28 3.87
CA VAL A 125 7.84 -4.18 2.93
C VAL A 125 6.56 -3.38 2.76
N ILE A 126 5.41 -4.04 2.52
CA ILE A 126 4.13 -3.33 2.42
C ILE A 126 3.83 -2.58 3.72
N TYR A 127 4.01 -3.22 4.87
CA TYR A 127 3.80 -2.57 6.16
C TYR A 127 4.68 -1.33 6.32
N ALA A 128 6.00 -1.43 6.09
CA ALA A 128 6.91 -0.30 6.22
C ALA A 128 6.57 0.83 5.24
N LEU A 129 6.16 0.49 4.02
CA LEU A 129 5.76 1.47 3.01
C LEU A 129 4.50 2.22 3.42
N LEU A 130 3.49 1.50 3.90
CA LEU A 130 2.24 2.08 4.37
C LEU A 130 2.44 2.91 5.63
N ASP A 131 3.22 2.41 6.60
CA ASP A 131 3.48 3.09 7.87
C ASP A 131 4.12 4.46 7.64
N GLU A 132 5.13 4.51 6.75
CA GLU A 132 5.75 5.77 6.39
C GLU A 132 4.83 6.70 5.59
N ILE A 133 4.10 6.19 4.59
CA ILE A 133 3.16 7.01 3.79
C ILE A 133 2.09 7.61 4.70
N LEU A 134 1.42 6.78 5.51
CA LEU A 134 0.34 7.21 6.40
C LEU A 134 0.87 8.16 7.49
N GLY A 135 2.04 7.88 8.05
CA GLY A 135 2.71 8.73 9.03
C GLY A 135 3.11 10.10 8.49
N MET A 136 3.48 10.19 7.20
CA MET A 136 3.74 11.47 6.53
C MET A 136 2.46 12.21 6.13
N MET A 137 1.42 11.48 5.69
CA MET A 137 0.14 12.07 5.29
C MET A 137 -0.63 12.66 6.47
N ARG A 138 -0.58 12.01 7.65
CA ARG A 138 -1.26 12.43 8.89
C ARG A 138 -2.77 12.71 8.70
N VAL A 139 -3.41 11.98 7.79
CA VAL A 139 -4.85 12.10 7.57
C VAL A 139 -5.58 11.48 8.77
N ARG A 140 -6.29 12.33 9.50
CA ARG A 140 -7.11 11.97 10.66
C ARG A 140 -8.47 12.64 10.57
N ARG A 141 -9.48 12.00 11.15
CA ARG A 141 -10.85 12.51 11.18
C ARG A 141 -11.33 12.59 12.61
N GLN A 142 -11.83 13.76 13.00
CA GLN A 142 -12.35 13.98 14.34
C GLN A 142 -13.60 13.11 14.55
N THR A 143 -13.82 12.66 15.78
CA THR A 143 -15.02 11.91 16.16
C THR A 143 -16.00 12.82 16.90
N VAL A 144 -16.07 12.72 18.23
CA VAL A 144 -17.00 13.48 19.07
C VAL A 144 -16.34 14.75 19.60
N ASP A 145 -15.05 14.67 19.95
CA ASP A 145 -14.31 15.74 20.59
C ASP A 145 -13.08 16.12 19.75
N ASP A 146 -12.57 17.34 19.92
CA ASP A 146 -11.35 17.80 19.24
C ASP A 146 -10.09 16.97 19.55
N LYS A 147 -10.15 16.16 20.62
CA LYS A 147 -9.06 15.29 21.08
C LYS A 147 -9.19 13.86 20.58
N SER A 148 -10.37 13.45 20.10
CA SER A 148 -10.63 12.10 19.65
C SER A 148 -10.72 12.04 18.12
N TYR A 149 -10.02 11.08 17.54
CA TYR A 149 -9.95 10.94 16.09
C TYR A 149 -9.75 9.49 15.68
N PHE A 150 -10.08 9.20 14.43
CA PHE A 150 -9.75 7.95 13.78
C PHE A 150 -8.83 8.17 12.58
N HIS A 151 -8.06 7.14 12.25
CA HIS A 151 -7.08 7.15 11.17
C HIS A 151 -6.82 5.73 10.67
N LEU A 152 -6.22 5.62 9.49
CA LEU A 152 -5.80 4.34 8.93
C LEU A 152 -4.40 3.97 9.43
N CYS A 153 -4.22 2.69 9.77
CA CYS A 153 -3.00 2.15 10.33
C CYS A 153 -2.67 0.78 9.67
N PRO A 154 -1.43 0.51 9.25
CA PRO A 154 -1.06 -0.80 8.73
C PRO A 154 -0.84 -1.81 9.87
N ARG A 155 -1.14 -3.08 9.62
CA ARG A 155 -0.99 -4.19 10.58
C ARG A 155 -0.37 -5.41 9.89
N LEU A 156 0.65 -6.01 10.53
CA LEU A 156 1.22 -7.30 10.12
C LEU A 156 0.51 -8.45 10.83
N LEU A 157 -0.71 -8.75 10.38
CA LEU A 157 -1.52 -9.83 10.94
C LEU A 157 -1.81 -10.87 9.87
N SER A 158 -1.39 -12.12 10.12
CA SER A 158 -1.71 -13.27 9.27
C SER A 158 -2.97 -13.93 9.78
N CYS A 159 -4.05 -13.83 9.00
CA CYS A 159 -5.35 -14.41 9.35
C CYS A 159 -5.87 -15.27 8.20
N GLN A 160 -6.42 -16.44 8.52
CA GLN A 160 -7.25 -17.22 7.60
C GLN A 160 -8.70 -16.85 7.86
N MET A 161 -9.36 -16.33 6.84
CA MET A 161 -10.71 -15.80 6.95
C MET A 161 -11.69 -16.70 6.21
N GLU A 162 -12.94 -16.71 6.66
CA GLU A 162 -14.03 -17.31 5.90
C GLU A 162 -14.55 -16.35 4.82
N TYR A 163 -15.20 -16.90 3.80
CA TYR A 163 -15.90 -16.14 2.77
C TYR A 163 -17.09 -16.93 2.22
N TRP A 164 -18.02 -16.23 1.60
CA TRP A 164 -19.26 -16.82 1.07
C TRP A 164 -19.34 -16.56 -0.44
N THR A 165 -19.96 -17.50 -1.16
CA THR A 165 -20.20 -17.39 -2.61
C THR A 165 -21.69 -17.32 -2.97
N GLY A 166 -22.57 -17.59 -2.01
CA GLY A 166 -24.02 -17.61 -2.21
C GLY A 166 -24.77 -17.95 -0.94
N TYR A 167 -26.08 -18.19 -1.06
CA TYR A 167 -26.93 -18.54 0.07
C TYR A 167 -26.46 -19.82 0.77
N ARG A 168 -25.97 -19.67 2.02
CA ARG A 168 -25.44 -20.75 2.87
C ARG A 168 -24.21 -21.49 2.30
N GLU A 169 -23.56 -20.93 1.29
CA GLU A 169 -22.32 -21.48 0.72
C GLU A 169 -21.11 -20.79 1.39
N ARG A 170 -20.51 -21.44 2.40
CA ARG A 170 -19.38 -20.90 3.18
C ARG A 170 -18.11 -21.69 2.97
N TYR A 171 -16.97 -21.00 2.89
CA TYR A 171 -15.67 -21.60 2.66
C TYR A 171 -14.58 -20.96 3.54
N GLN A 172 -13.53 -21.72 3.81
CA GLN A 172 -12.38 -21.32 4.64
C GLN A 172 -11.03 -21.63 3.97
N ASP A 173 -11.03 -21.94 2.67
CA ASP A 173 -9.84 -22.27 1.88
C ASP A 173 -9.15 -21.04 1.28
N ALA A 174 -9.45 -19.84 1.79
CA ALA A 174 -8.73 -18.63 1.41
C ALA A 174 -7.28 -18.69 1.94
N PRO A 175 -6.29 -18.17 1.19
CA PRO A 175 -4.92 -18.10 1.69
C PRO A 175 -4.85 -17.14 2.89
N TYR A 176 -3.91 -17.35 3.82
CA TYR A 176 -3.72 -16.36 4.90
C TYR A 176 -3.37 -14.98 4.34
N THR A 177 -3.87 -13.92 4.99
CA THR A 177 -3.38 -12.57 4.72
C THR A 177 -1.93 -12.39 5.17
N ALA A 178 -1.23 -11.41 4.60
CA ALA A 178 0.08 -10.97 5.08
C ALA A 178 -0.03 -9.78 6.04
N GLY A 179 -1.19 -9.13 6.06
CA GLY A 179 -1.48 -7.95 6.85
C GLY A 179 -2.78 -7.30 6.42
N PHE A 180 -3.07 -6.14 7.01
CA PHE A 180 -4.24 -5.32 6.71
C PHE A 180 -3.88 -3.83 6.83
N ILE A 181 -4.70 -2.99 6.20
CA ILE A 181 -4.88 -1.62 6.69
C ILE A 181 -6.14 -1.65 7.56
N SER A 182 -6.02 -1.22 8.81
CA SER A 182 -7.12 -1.12 9.76
C SER A 182 -7.49 0.32 10.05
N LEU A 183 -8.70 0.51 10.58
CA LEU A 183 -9.10 1.74 11.22
C LEU A 183 -8.77 1.67 12.71
N ASP A 184 -8.05 2.68 13.20
CA ASP A 184 -7.68 2.83 14.61
C ASP A 184 -8.30 4.12 15.18
N PHE A 185 -8.67 4.07 16.46
CA PHE A 185 -9.19 5.20 17.24
C PHE A 185 -8.15 5.69 18.26
N CYS A 186 -8.19 6.98 18.57
CA CYS A 186 -7.38 7.61 19.60
C CYS A 186 -8.28 8.46 20.50
N PRO A 187 -8.17 8.37 21.85
CA PRO A 187 -7.18 7.60 22.63
C PRO A 187 -7.54 6.13 22.90
N GLU A 188 -8.75 5.68 22.53
CA GLU A 188 -9.21 4.32 22.82
C GLU A 188 -8.61 3.28 21.86
N ALA A 189 -7.88 2.30 22.39
CA ALA A 189 -7.19 1.27 21.61
C ALA A 189 -8.03 0.01 21.28
N ALA A 190 -9.37 0.08 21.38
CA ALA A 190 -10.14 -1.15 21.57
C ALA A 190 -10.58 -1.88 20.30
N THR A 191 -10.60 -1.24 19.13
CA THR A 191 -11.05 -1.90 17.88
C THR A 191 -10.11 -1.59 16.72
N CYS A 192 -9.71 -2.67 16.04
CA CYS A 192 -8.85 -2.66 14.87
C CYS A 192 -9.68 -3.25 13.74
N ASP A 193 -10.45 -2.40 13.05
CA ASP A 193 -11.37 -2.85 12.02
C ASP A 193 -10.63 -2.91 10.67
N PRO A 194 -10.37 -4.11 10.10
CA PRO A 194 -9.67 -4.23 8.83
C PRO A 194 -10.48 -3.62 7.69
N VAL A 195 -9.89 -2.63 7.02
CA VAL A 195 -10.47 -1.93 5.88
C VAL A 195 -10.12 -2.65 4.57
N LEU A 196 -8.85 -3.03 4.38
CA LEU A 196 -8.41 -3.81 3.23
C LEU A 196 -7.29 -4.80 3.57
N PRO A 197 -7.27 -5.99 2.94
CA PRO A 197 -6.25 -7.00 3.17
C PRO A 197 -4.99 -6.77 2.32
N VAL A 198 -3.90 -7.35 2.81
CA VAL A 198 -2.62 -7.47 2.12
C VAL A 198 -2.36 -8.94 1.79
N SER A 199 -1.95 -9.21 0.55
CA SER A 199 -1.55 -10.53 0.06
C SER A 199 -0.10 -10.54 -0.39
N THR A 200 0.57 -11.67 -0.24
CA THR A 200 1.94 -11.87 -0.73
C THR A 200 2.07 -13.23 -1.40
N THR A 201 2.98 -13.35 -2.36
CA THR A 201 3.29 -14.65 -2.96
C THR A 201 4.07 -15.52 -1.99
N LYS A 202 3.49 -16.67 -1.63
CA LYS A 202 4.03 -17.63 -0.62
C LYS A 202 4.78 -18.80 -1.20
N SER A 203 4.41 -19.18 -2.42
CA SER A 203 4.91 -20.34 -3.13
C SER A 203 5.05 -19.98 -4.61
N GLN A 204 5.73 -20.84 -5.36
CA GLN A 204 5.70 -20.75 -6.81
C GLN A 204 4.29 -21.13 -7.28
N GLU A 205 3.46 -20.13 -7.52
CA GLU A 205 2.06 -20.26 -7.93
C GLU A 205 1.89 -19.71 -9.35
N SER A 206 0.99 -20.33 -10.12
CA SER A 206 0.61 -19.78 -11.43
C SER A 206 -0.16 -18.47 -11.25
N LEU A 207 -0.21 -17.64 -12.29
CA LEU A 207 -1.04 -16.42 -12.29
C LEU A 207 -2.49 -16.75 -11.91
N GLN A 208 -3.07 -17.80 -12.49
CA GLN A 208 -4.44 -18.22 -12.20
C GLN A 208 -4.65 -18.56 -10.72
N SER A 209 -3.79 -19.40 -10.15
CA SER A 209 -3.86 -19.76 -8.72
C SER A 209 -3.67 -18.54 -7.81
N SER A 210 -2.78 -17.62 -8.19
CA SER A 210 -2.51 -16.42 -7.42
C SER A 210 -3.70 -15.45 -7.44
N LEU A 211 -4.36 -15.29 -8.59
CA LEU A 211 -5.55 -14.45 -8.72
C LEU A 211 -6.76 -15.08 -8.03
N GLU A 212 -6.90 -16.42 -8.07
CA GLU A 212 -7.90 -17.15 -7.30
C GLU A 212 -7.76 -16.87 -5.81
N GLY A 213 -6.55 -17.01 -5.26
CA GLY A 213 -6.28 -16.71 -3.85
C GLY A 213 -6.58 -15.26 -3.47
N LYS A 214 -6.28 -14.30 -4.35
CA LYS A 214 -6.60 -12.88 -4.14
C LYS A 214 -8.10 -12.62 -4.19
N PHE A 215 -8.82 -13.25 -5.10
CA PHE A 215 -10.27 -13.12 -5.18
C PHE A 215 -10.95 -13.72 -3.94
N LYS A 216 -10.48 -14.86 -3.44
CA LYS A 216 -10.92 -15.43 -2.14
C LYS A 216 -10.72 -14.44 -0.99
N LEU A 217 -9.56 -13.80 -0.89
CA LEU A 217 -9.30 -12.75 0.13
C LEU A 217 -10.22 -11.53 -0.01
N ILE A 218 -10.54 -11.13 -1.24
CA ILE A 218 -11.50 -10.06 -1.51
C ILE A 218 -12.90 -10.46 -1.03
N LEU A 219 -13.34 -11.70 -1.27
CA LEU A 219 -14.61 -12.22 -0.76
C LEU A 219 -14.62 -12.30 0.77
N CYS A 220 -13.49 -12.65 1.41
CA CYS A 220 -13.35 -12.61 2.87
C CYS A 220 -13.58 -11.19 3.41
N GLN A 221 -12.95 -10.20 2.79
CA GLN A 221 -13.08 -8.81 3.18
C GLN A 221 -14.51 -8.28 2.94
N PHE A 222 -15.13 -8.69 1.83
CA PHE A 222 -16.54 -8.39 1.56
C PHE A 222 -17.46 -8.94 2.65
N LEU A 223 -17.31 -10.22 3.01
CA LEU A 223 -18.07 -10.83 4.10
C LEU A 223 -17.89 -10.07 5.42
N PHE A 224 -16.65 -9.67 5.72
CA PHE A 224 -16.35 -8.88 6.91
C PHE A 224 -17.08 -7.52 6.91
N HIS A 225 -17.09 -6.80 5.79
CA HIS A 225 -17.82 -5.55 5.65
C HIS A 225 -19.33 -5.73 5.83
N ILE A 226 -19.92 -6.76 5.23
CA ILE A 226 -21.34 -7.09 5.39
C ILE A 226 -21.66 -7.41 6.86
N HIS A 227 -20.81 -8.18 7.54
CA HIS A 227 -20.98 -8.45 8.97
C HIS A 227 -20.93 -7.19 9.81
N ILE A 228 -20.12 -6.20 9.47
CA ILE A 228 -20.07 -4.94 10.22
C ILE A 228 -21.34 -4.11 10.04
N LEU A 229 -21.85 -4.06 8.80
CA LEU A 229 -23.02 -3.27 8.43
C LEU A 229 -24.34 -3.90 8.89
N HIS A 230 -24.39 -5.22 9.10
CA HIS A 230 -25.59 -5.99 9.44
C HIS A 230 -26.83 -5.68 8.56
N PRO A 231 -26.69 -5.58 7.22
CA PRO A 231 -27.84 -5.31 6.37
C PRO A 231 -28.79 -6.54 6.34
N PRO A 232 -30.09 -6.33 6.07
CA PRO A 232 -30.98 -7.42 5.69
C PRO A 232 -30.41 -8.20 4.49
N ALA A 233 -30.58 -9.52 4.48
CA ALA A 233 -30.01 -10.42 3.47
C ALA A 233 -30.42 -10.10 2.02
N ASP A 234 -31.51 -9.35 1.85
CA ASP A 234 -32.08 -8.95 0.57
C ASP A 234 -31.80 -7.48 0.20
N LYS A 235 -31.03 -6.76 1.04
CA LYS A 235 -30.77 -5.32 0.92
C LYS A 235 -29.34 -4.96 1.29
N PHE A 236 -28.39 -5.69 0.73
CA PHE A 236 -26.98 -5.34 0.85
C PHE A 236 -26.72 -4.00 0.16
N PRO A 237 -25.97 -3.10 0.80
CA PRO A 237 -25.47 -1.92 0.12
C PRO A 237 -24.38 -2.31 -0.88
N ASP A 238 -24.14 -1.44 -1.85
CA ASP A 238 -22.98 -1.55 -2.73
C ASP A 238 -21.69 -1.56 -1.90
N GLN A 239 -20.75 -2.44 -2.24
CA GLN A 239 -19.45 -2.53 -1.56
C GLN A 239 -18.28 -2.41 -2.53
N GLU A 240 -17.21 -1.78 -2.07
CA GLU A 240 -15.93 -1.67 -2.73
C GLU A 240 -14.84 -2.31 -1.89
N ILE A 241 -14.13 -3.27 -2.48
CA ILE A 241 -13.05 -3.98 -1.82
C ILE A 241 -11.77 -3.74 -2.58
N PHE A 242 -10.78 -3.21 -1.87
CA PHE A 242 -9.41 -3.11 -2.35
C PHE A 242 -8.56 -4.23 -1.77
N LEU A 243 -7.51 -4.63 -2.48
CA LEU A 243 -6.51 -5.56 -1.97
C LEU A 243 -5.13 -5.11 -2.44
N LEU A 244 -4.17 -5.05 -1.52
CA LEU A 244 -2.77 -4.81 -1.85
C LEU A 244 -2.08 -6.16 -2.01
N GLY A 245 -1.35 -6.34 -3.10
CA GLY A 245 -0.58 -7.55 -3.33
C GLY A 245 0.88 -7.26 -3.61
N MET A 246 1.75 -8.13 -3.12
CA MET A 246 3.18 -8.08 -3.43
C MET A 246 3.68 -9.42 -3.95
N HIS A 247 4.36 -9.36 -5.08
CA HIS A 247 5.06 -10.46 -5.71
C HIS A 247 6.53 -10.11 -5.86
N GLY A 248 7.36 -10.61 -4.96
CA GLY A 248 8.76 -10.16 -4.87
C GLY A 248 8.81 -8.68 -4.55
N SER A 249 9.51 -7.90 -5.35
CA SER A 249 9.61 -6.44 -5.21
C SER A 249 8.48 -5.67 -5.91
N ARG A 250 7.50 -6.37 -6.50
CA ARG A 250 6.45 -5.77 -7.31
C ARG A 250 5.16 -5.63 -6.51
N LEU A 251 4.70 -4.39 -6.35
CA LEU A 251 3.42 -4.06 -5.74
C LEU A 251 2.33 -3.98 -6.80
N HIS A 252 1.13 -4.44 -6.49
CA HIS A 252 -0.06 -4.23 -7.32
C HIS A 252 -1.28 -4.01 -6.43
N ILE A 253 -2.27 -3.28 -6.98
CA ILE A 253 -3.52 -2.95 -6.29
C ILE A 253 -4.66 -3.60 -7.07
N PHE A 254 -5.55 -4.28 -6.35
CA PHE A 254 -6.77 -4.82 -6.89
C PHE A 254 -7.98 -4.08 -6.35
N ARG A 255 -9.03 -3.96 -7.17
CA ARG A 255 -10.35 -3.47 -6.79
C ARG A 255 -11.42 -4.42 -7.34
N VAL A 256 -12.41 -4.73 -6.49
CA VAL A 256 -13.68 -5.32 -6.91
C VAL A 256 -14.81 -4.46 -6.40
N TYR A 257 -15.79 -4.22 -7.27
CA TYR A 257 -17.05 -3.60 -6.92
C TYR A 257 -18.12 -4.68 -6.83
N PHE A 258 -18.85 -4.70 -5.72
CA PHE A 258 -19.93 -5.63 -5.44
C PHE A 258 -21.25 -4.84 -5.39
N PRO A 259 -22.03 -4.82 -6.49
CA PRO A 259 -23.32 -4.13 -6.50
C PRO A 259 -24.27 -4.76 -5.48
N GLY A 260 -24.91 -3.93 -4.65
CA GLY A 260 -25.76 -4.36 -3.56
C GLY A 260 -26.95 -5.21 -4.02
N GLN A 261 -27.56 -4.85 -5.15
CA GLN A 261 -28.66 -5.64 -5.74
C GLN A 261 -28.19 -7.04 -6.18
N LYS A 262 -27.03 -7.11 -6.84
CA LYS A 262 -26.46 -8.36 -7.36
C LYS A 262 -26.02 -9.27 -6.22
N THR A 263 -25.33 -8.73 -5.22
CA THR A 263 -24.91 -9.51 -4.05
C THR A 263 -26.08 -9.91 -3.17
N SER A 264 -27.08 -9.06 -2.97
CA SER A 264 -28.33 -9.42 -2.28
C SER A 264 -29.01 -10.60 -2.97
N HIS A 265 -29.08 -10.60 -4.30
CA HIS A 265 -29.67 -11.70 -5.06
C HIS A 265 -28.94 -13.03 -4.82
N LEU A 266 -27.60 -13.03 -4.90
CA LEU A 266 -26.78 -14.19 -4.57
C LEU A 266 -27.00 -14.67 -3.13
N TRP A 267 -27.17 -13.72 -2.20
CA TRP A 267 -27.23 -14.01 -0.78
C TRP A 267 -28.59 -14.48 -0.29
N CYS A 268 -29.69 -13.88 -0.75
CA CYS A 268 -31.03 -14.28 -0.31
C CYS A 268 -31.61 -15.45 -1.12
N GLY A 269 -31.02 -15.77 -2.28
CA GLY A 269 -31.53 -16.78 -3.22
C GLY A 269 -32.90 -16.43 -3.82
N ARG A 270 -33.37 -15.18 -3.62
CA ARG A 270 -34.66 -14.68 -4.13
C ARG A 270 -34.42 -13.62 -5.19
N HIS A 271 -35.26 -13.63 -6.22
CA HIS A 271 -35.27 -12.59 -7.24
C HIS A 271 -36.09 -11.40 -6.74
N ILE A 272 -35.42 -10.30 -6.38
CA ILE A 272 -36.07 -9.01 -6.20
C ILE A 272 -35.91 -8.26 -7.52
N PRO A 273 -37.01 -8.03 -8.28
CA PRO A 273 -36.91 -7.31 -9.54
C PRO A 273 -36.31 -5.94 -9.29
N SER A 274 -35.27 -5.63 -10.06
CA SER A 274 -34.59 -4.35 -9.98
C SER A 274 -35.56 -3.22 -10.31
N LYS A 275 -35.72 -2.27 -9.38
CA LYS A 275 -36.33 -0.96 -9.68
C LYS A 275 -35.36 -0.02 -10.43
N ALA A 276 -34.24 -0.53 -10.96
CA ALA A 276 -33.22 0.31 -11.60
C ALA A 276 -33.66 0.95 -12.92
N ASN A 277 -34.78 0.53 -13.53
CA ASN A 277 -35.32 1.19 -14.73
C ASN A 277 -36.17 2.45 -14.44
N LEU A 278 -36.29 2.89 -13.19
CA LEU A 278 -37.01 4.13 -12.84
C LEU A 278 -36.11 5.32 -12.49
N PHE A 279 -34.80 5.11 -12.29
CA PHE A 279 -33.86 6.19 -11.91
C PHE A 279 -33.10 6.81 -13.08
N THR A 280 -33.10 6.20 -14.26
CA THR A 280 -32.54 6.81 -15.49
C THR A 280 -33.40 7.95 -16.06
N SER A 281 -34.56 8.25 -15.47
CA SER A 281 -35.48 9.29 -15.95
C SER A 281 -35.59 10.51 -15.02
N SER A 282 -34.90 10.56 -13.86
CA SER A 282 -35.06 11.68 -12.90
C SER A 282 -33.88 12.65 -12.83
N VAL A 283 -32.84 12.48 -13.65
CA VAL A 283 -31.63 13.33 -13.62
C VAL A 283 -31.85 14.72 -14.26
N VAL A 284 -33.05 15.01 -14.78
CA VAL A 284 -33.38 16.34 -15.35
C VAL A 284 -34.26 17.20 -14.43
N THR A 285 -34.82 16.68 -13.32
CA THR A 285 -35.83 17.45 -12.53
C THR A 285 -35.66 17.36 -11.01
N GLY A 286 -34.44 17.14 -10.51
CA GLY A 286 -34.13 17.05 -9.09
C GLY A 286 -33.35 18.24 -8.54
N GLY A 287 -33.78 19.47 -8.80
CA GLY A 287 -33.24 20.68 -8.18
C GLY A 287 -34.39 21.63 -7.87
N GLY A 288 -34.52 22.06 -6.62
CA GLY A 288 -35.47 23.09 -6.21
C GLY A 288 -35.33 24.38 -7.04
N PRO A 289 -36.27 25.32 -6.93
CA PRO A 289 -36.27 26.53 -7.75
C PRO A 289 -34.90 27.22 -7.67
N PRO A 290 -34.24 27.51 -8.80
CA PRO A 290 -32.92 28.12 -8.79
C PRO A 290 -33.00 29.48 -8.12
N SER A 291 -32.25 29.68 -7.05
CA SER A 291 -31.89 31.03 -6.64
C SER A 291 -31.15 31.67 -7.81
N SER A 292 -31.65 32.83 -8.23
CA SER A 292 -31.50 33.34 -9.58
C SER A 292 -30.15 34.03 -9.84
N ASN A 293 -29.00 33.40 -9.55
CA ASN A 293 -27.71 34.00 -9.89
C ASN A 293 -26.50 33.08 -10.15
N ASP A 294 -26.58 31.75 -10.03
CA ASP A 294 -25.44 30.89 -10.40
C ASP A 294 -25.58 30.30 -11.79
N ARG A 295 -24.72 30.74 -12.72
CA ARG A 295 -24.63 30.17 -14.06
C ARG A 295 -24.26 28.69 -13.95
N PHE A 296 -25.11 27.82 -14.50
CA PHE A 296 -24.95 26.36 -14.47
C PHE A 296 -23.57 25.86 -14.96
N TYR A 297 -22.87 26.62 -15.82
CA TYR A 297 -21.56 26.29 -16.39
C TYR A 297 -20.35 26.86 -15.61
N THR A 298 -20.45 27.09 -14.31
CA THR A 298 -19.24 27.37 -13.52
C THR A 298 -18.31 26.14 -13.50
N LYS A 299 -17.00 26.37 -13.44
CA LYS A 299 -15.97 25.32 -13.35
C LYS A 299 -16.30 24.28 -12.26
N GLN A 300 -16.81 24.76 -11.12
CA GLN A 300 -17.21 23.93 -9.97
C GLN A 300 -18.41 23.03 -10.26
N ASN A 301 -19.40 23.49 -11.02
CA ASN A 301 -20.56 22.68 -11.39
C ASN A 301 -20.18 21.61 -12.42
N ILE A 302 -19.31 21.97 -13.38
CA ILE A 302 -18.77 21.01 -14.36
C ILE A 302 -17.93 19.94 -13.66
N GLU A 303 -17.06 20.33 -12.72
CA GLU A 303 -16.28 19.38 -11.91
C GLU A 303 -17.19 18.45 -11.11
N ARG A 304 -18.24 18.95 -10.44
CA ARG A 304 -19.23 18.12 -9.75
C ARG A 304 -19.96 17.13 -10.68
N VAL A 305 -20.33 17.55 -11.89
CA VAL A 305 -20.97 16.66 -12.88
C VAL A 305 -19.99 15.59 -13.37
N LEU A 306 -18.72 15.96 -13.62
CA LEU A 306 -17.68 15.00 -14.00
C LEU A 306 -17.39 14.01 -12.87
N GLU A 307 -17.35 14.46 -11.62
CA GLU A 307 -17.22 13.60 -10.44
C GLU A 307 -18.36 12.59 -10.35
N GLU A 308 -19.60 13.02 -10.58
CA GLU A 308 -20.74 12.11 -10.56
C GLU A 308 -20.69 11.10 -11.70
N VAL A 309 -20.26 11.51 -12.89
CA VAL A 309 -20.04 10.60 -14.02
C VAL A 309 -18.92 9.60 -13.74
N GLU A 310 -17.81 10.02 -13.11
CA GLU A 310 -16.74 9.11 -12.68
C GLU A 310 -17.23 8.11 -11.64
N ARG A 311 -17.99 8.58 -10.64
CA ARG A 311 -18.61 7.73 -9.63
C ARG A 311 -19.52 6.68 -10.27
N ILE A 312 -20.37 7.10 -11.21
CA ILE A 312 -21.26 6.22 -11.97
C ILE A 312 -20.45 5.22 -12.80
N LYS A 313 -19.40 5.66 -13.51
CA LYS A 313 -18.53 4.75 -14.27
C LYS A 313 -17.87 3.69 -13.39
N LEU A 314 -17.36 4.07 -12.22
CA LEU A 314 -16.69 3.17 -11.27
C LEU A 314 -17.66 2.21 -10.55
N SER A 315 -18.94 2.56 -10.46
CA SER A 315 -20.01 1.72 -9.87
C SER A 315 -20.78 0.88 -10.89
N THR A 316 -20.80 1.29 -12.16
CA THR A 316 -21.39 0.54 -13.29
C THR A 316 -20.40 -0.42 -13.95
N VAL A 317 -19.19 -0.56 -13.39
CA VAL A 317 -18.15 -1.46 -13.90
C VAL A 317 -18.71 -2.88 -14.04
N ASP A 318 -19.50 -3.37 -13.10
CA ASP A 318 -20.09 -4.71 -13.14
C ASP A 318 -21.39 -4.77 -13.98
N GLY A 319 -21.26 -4.49 -15.28
CA GLY A 319 -22.36 -4.58 -16.26
C GLY A 319 -22.65 -6.02 -16.74
N ASP A 320 -22.09 -7.04 -16.10
CA ASP A 320 -22.33 -8.43 -16.47
C ASP A 320 -23.72 -8.87 -15.98
N PRO A 321 -24.60 -9.35 -16.88
CA PRO A 321 -25.94 -9.79 -16.50
C PRO A 321 -25.93 -11.03 -15.60
N ASP A 322 -24.86 -11.82 -15.61
CA ASP A 322 -24.76 -12.99 -14.73
C ASP A 322 -24.54 -12.55 -13.28
N PRO A 323 -25.47 -12.89 -12.34
CA PRO A 323 -25.31 -12.55 -10.94
C PRO A 323 -24.07 -13.16 -10.29
N ARG A 324 -23.54 -14.27 -10.82
CA ARG A 324 -22.38 -15.00 -10.27
C ARG A 324 -21.04 -14.55 -10.85
N THR A 325 -21.03 -13.60 -11.78
CA THR A 325 -19.81 -13.09 -12.40
C THR A 325 -19.43 -11.73 -11.83
N PHE A 326 -18.19 -11.51 -11.42
CA PHE A 326 -17.69 -10.22 -10.93
C PHE A 326 -16.46 -9.75 -11.70
N ARG A 327 -16.26 -8.44 -11.79
CA ARG A 327 -15.05 -7.87 -12.40
C ARG A 327 -13.98 -7.55 -11.36
N LEU A 328 -12.80 -8.12 -11.55
CA LEU A 328 -11.60 -7.85 -10.76
C LEU A 328 -10.68 -6.95 -11.58
N LEU A 329 -10.43 -5.73 -11.10
CA LEU A 329 -9.49 -4.81 -11.75
C LEU A 329 -8.17 -4.85 -11.01
N GLY A 330 -7.06 -5.01 -11.73
CA GLY A 330 -5.70 -4.95 -11.20
C GLY A 330 -4.87 -3.88 -11.92
N THR A 331 -4.11 -3.09 -11.16
CA THR A 331 -3.11 -2.17 -11.72
C THR A 331 -2.02 -2.94 -12.47
N LYS A 332 -1.12 -2.24 -13.15
CA LYS A 332 0.19 -2.82 -13.48
C LYS A 332 0.96 -3.20 -12.21
N GLU A 333 2.00 -4.02 -12.38
CA GLU A 333 2.94 -4.35 -11.31
C GLU A 333 4.01 -3.26 -11.17
N TYR A 334 3.99 -2.52 -10.06
CA TYR A 334 4.97 -1.49 -9.75
C TYR A 334 6.22 -2.12 -9.13
N ASN A 335 7.34 -2.14 -9.84
CA ASN A 335 8.60 -2.58 -9.27
C ASN A 335 9.20 -1.49 -8.35
N LEU A 336 9.19 -1.73 -7.03
CA LEU A 336 9.62 -0.73 -6.04
C LEU A 336 11.10 -0.35 -6.12
N TRP A 337 11.91 -1.11 -6.86
CA TRP A 337 13.31 -0.75 -7.15
C TRP A 337 13.47 0.27 -8.27
N MET A 338 12.42 0.51 -9.06
CA MET A 338 12.42 1.47 -10.17
C MET A 338 11.84 2.79 -9.69
N LYS A 339 12.49 3.91 -9.98
CA LYS A 339 12.07 5.25 -9.54
C LYS A 339 10.67 5.61 -10.01
N SER A 340 10.39 5.42 -11.30
CA SER A 340 9.08 5.72 -11.91
C SER A 340 7.95 4.89 -11.31
N ASP A 341 8.16 3.58 -11.16
CA ASP A 341 7.18 2.68 -10.56
C ASP A 341 7.01 2.93 -9.06
N PHE A 342 8.09 3.20 -8.33
CA PHE A 342 8.00 3.56 -6.92
C PHE A 342 7.18 4.83 -6.72
N ARG A 343 7.44 5.88 -7.53
CA ARG A 343 6.66 7.12 -7.49
C ARG A 343 5.19 6.86 -7.84
N ALA A 344 4.91 6.04 -8.85
CA ALA A 344 3.54 5.68 -9.23
C ALA A 344 2.82 4.87 -8.15
N ALA A 345 3.51 3.94 -7.48
CA ALA A 345 3.00 3.19 -6.34
C ALA A 345 2.67 4.10 -5.16
N VAL A 346 3.58 5.01 -4.79
CA VAL A 346 3.35 6.00 -3.71
C VAL A 346 2.17 6.89 -4.07
N ARG A 347 2.09 7.41 -5.30
CA ARG A 347 0.94 8.19 -5.79
C ARG A 347 -0.37 7.42 -5.63
N ALA A 348 -0.42 6.17 -6.06
CA ALA A 348 -1.60 5.32 -5.96
C ALA A 348 -2.02 5.06 -4.51
N LEU A 349 -1.07 4.76 -3.62
CA LEU A 349 -1.34 4.53 -2.19
C LEU A 349 -1.81 5.81 -1.47
N VAL A 350 -1.21 6.96 -1.78
CA VAL A 350 -1.63 8.27 -1.24
C VAL A 350 -3.04 8.61 -1.71
N ALA A 351 -3.33 8.40 -3.00
CA ALA A 351 -4.67 8.63 -3.57
C ALA A 351 -5.70 7.69 -2.93
N LEU A 352 -5.36 6.42 -2.77
CA LEU A 352 -6.22 5.43 -2.11
C LEU A 352 -6.52 5.85 -0.66
N ASN A 353 -5.52 6.32 0.08
CA ASN A 353 -5.73 6.79 1.45
C ASN A 353 -6.67 8.00 1.49
N PHE A 354 -6.48 8.99 0.60
CA PHE A 354 -7.41 10.12 0.52
C PHE A 354 -8.82 9.67 0.17
N TYR A 355 -8.98 8.72 -0.77
CA TYR A 355 -10.28 8.19 -1.14
C TYR A 355 -10.96 7.47 0.04
N LEU A 356 -10.25 6.55 0.71
CA LEU A 356 -10.78 5.83 1.87
C LEU A 356 -11.17 6.79 3.00
N MET A 357 -10.38 7.82 3.26
CA MET A 357 -10.64 8.80 4.32
C MET A 357 -11.54 9.97 3.90
N SER A 358 -12.18 9.89 2.73
CA SER A 358 -13.10 10.92 2.23
C SER A 358 -14.54 10.74 2.69
N GLY A 359 -14.92 9.54 3.14
CA GLY A 359 -16.31 9.15 3.39
C GLY A 359 -17.07 8.68 2.15
N GLU A 360 -16.47 8.76 0.95
CA GLU A 360 -17.12 8.31 -0.28
C GLU A 360 -16.90 6.83 -0.62
N ALA A 361 -15.85 6.24 -0.07
CA ALA A 361 -15.50 4.86 -0.34
C ALA A 361 -16.59 3.92 0.20
N LYS A 362 -17.09 3.02 -0.65
CA LYS A 362 -18.12 2.05 -0.29
C LYS A 362 -17.56 0.84 0.47
N CYS A 363 -16.65 1.07 1.43
CA CYS A 363 -16.10 0.01 2.27
C CYS A 363 -16.92 -0.05 3.57
N GLY A 364 -17.50 -1.20 3.92
CA GLY A 364 -18.48 -1.25 5.01
C GLY A 364 -18.00 -0.76 6.38
N VAL A 365 -16.72 -0.96 6.71
CA VAL A 365 -16.09 -0.38 7.92
C VAL A 365 -16.19 1.15 7.88
N LEU A 366 -15.78 1.75 6.76
CA LEU A 366 -15.70 3.20 6.59
C LEU A 366 -17.10 3.80 6.47
N GLN A 367 -18.02 3.15 5.76
CA GLN A 367 -19.41 3.59 5.68
C GLN A 367 -20.02 3.69 7.09
N LYS A 368 -19.91 2.63 7.91
CA LYS A 368 -20.41 2.66 9.29
C LYS A 368 -19.83 3.80 10.12
N ILE A 369 -18.54 4.09 9.96
CA ILE A 369 -17.86 5.14 10.74
C ILE A 369 -18.20 6.53 10.24
N PHE A 370 -18.23 6.76 8.93
CA PHE A 370 -18.61 8.06 8.36
C PHE A 370 -20.11 8.34 8.47
N ASP A 371 -20.96 7.31 8.58
CA ASP A 371 -22.37 7.48 8.97
C ASP A 371 -22.49 8.03 10.41
N ARG A 372 -21.58 7.60 11.30
CA ARG A 372 -21.53 8.06 12.70
C ARG A 372 -20.83 9.41 12.86
N TYR A 373 -19.80 9.66 12.05
CA TYR A 373 -18.98 10.88 12.07
C TYR A 373 -18.88 11.45 10.65
N PRO A 374 -19.94 12.12 10.16
CA PRO A 374 -19.96 12.66 8.80
C PRO A 374 -18.81 13.63 8.56
N TYR A 375 -18.19 13.50 7.39
CA TYR A 375 -17.14 14.39 6.93
C TYR A 375 -17.49 14.92 5.55
N HIS A 376 -17.43 16.24 5.40
CA HIS A 376 -17.53 16.89 4.11
C HIS A 376 -16.20 17.55 3.80
N GLU A 377 -15.62 17.19 2.66
CA GLU A 377 -14.41 17.84 2.18
C GLU A 377 -14.77 19.17 1.54
N GLU A 378 -14.39 20.28 2.17
CA GLU A 378 -14.47 21.61 1.56
C GLU A 378 -13.40 21.70 0.47
N SER A 379 -13.81 21.59 -0.79
CA SER A 379 -12.92 21.75 -1.94
C SER A 379 -12.81 23.23 -2.29
N GLU A 380 -11.95 23.97 -1.57
CA GLU A 380 -11.53 25.28 -2.07
C GLU A 380 -10.52 25.08 -3.22
N PRO A 381 -10.78 25.61 -4.43
CA PRO A 381 -9.83 25.51 -5.53
C PRO A 381 -8.60 26.34 -5.20
N GLU A 382 -7.45 25.68 -5.01
CA GLU A 382 -6.15 26.36 -4.94
C GLU A 382 -5.92 27.18 -6.22
N THR A 383 -5.48 28.43 -6.08
CA THR A 383 -5.09 29.27 -7.23
C THR A 383 -3.74 28.80 -7.80
N GLU A 384 -3.49 29.09 -9.09
CA GLU A 384 -2.21 28.74 -9.74
C GLU A 384 -1.00 29.34 -9.00
N GLU A 385 -1.18 30.52 -8.40
CA GLU A 385 -0.16 31.17 -7.56
C GLU A 385 0.14 30.36 -6.29
N GLN A 386 -0.89 29.83 -5.62
CA GLN A 386 -0.74 28.98 -4.43
C GLN A 386 -0.05 27.66 -4.79
N GLU A 387 -0.39 27.08 -5.95
CA GLU A 387 0.23 25.86 -6.45
C GLU A 387 1.72 26.07 -6.76
N ASN A 388 2.06 27.14 -7.48
CA ASN A 388 3.45 27.49 -7.79
C ASN A 388 4.26 27.80 -6.52
N ALA A 389 3.68 28.54 -5.57
CA ALA A 389 4.33 28.85 -4.30
C ALA A 389 4.63 27.57 -3.48
N ARG A 390 3.70 26.60 -3.49
CA ARG A 390 3.87 25.31 -2.83
C ARG A 390 4.97 24.46 -3.48
N LEU A 391 4.98 24.37 -4.81
CA LEU A 391 6.03 23.64 -5.53
C LEU A 391 7.41 24.24 -5.24
N LEU A 392 7.53 25.56 -5.28
CA LEU A 392 8.76 26.26 -4.91
C LEU A 392 9.18 25.98 -3.46
N LYS A 393 8.24 25.97 -2.52
CA LYS A 393 8.52 25.62 -1.12
C LYS A 393 9.07 24.20 -1.00
N ILE A 394 8.49 23.24 -1.71
CA ILE A 394 8.91 21.84 -1.67
C ILE A 394 10.28 21.64 -2.31
N MET A 395 10.59 22.37 -3.38
CA MET A 395 11.93 22.39 -3.97
C MET A 395 12.95 22.96 -2.98
N ARG A 396 12.64 24.08 -2.31
CA ARG A 396 13.50 24.65 -1.26
C ARG A 396 13.71 23.68 -0.10
N ASP A 397 12.65 23.07 0.43
CA ASP A 397 12.75 22.08 1.51
C ASP A 397 13.61 20.86 1.10
N GLN A 398 13.60 20.52 -0.19
CA GLN A 398 14.40 19.44 -0.75
C GLN A 398 15.88 19.83 -0.86
N ASP A 399 16.16 21.05 -1.32
CA ASP A 399 17.51 21.61 -1.43
C ASP A 399 18.13 21.87 -0.06
N ASP A 400 17.35 22.36 0.90
CA ASP A 400 17.78 22.58 2.29
C ASP A 400 18.25 21.27 2.94
N VAL A 401 17.52 20.16 2.72
CA VAL A 401 17.95 18.85 3.20
C VAL A 401 19.25 18.40 2.53
N VAL A 402 19.42 18.68 1.23
CA VAL A 402 20.67 18.35 0.52
C VAL A 402 21.84 19.19 1.04
N MET A 403 21.63 20.48 1.32
CA MET A 403 22.66 21.34 1.90
C MET A 403 23.05 20.87 3.32
N GLN A 404 22.08 20.51 4.15
CA GLN A 404 22.35 19.97 5.48
C GLN A 404 23.13 18.65 5.39
N GLU A 405 22.84 17.79 4.41
CA GLU A 405 23.59 16.54 4.18
C GLU A 405 25.06 16.84 3.85
N GLN A 406 25.32 17.80 2.95
CA GLN A 406 26.68 18.20 2.57
C GLN A 406 27.46 18.81 3.75
N ASP A 407 26.81 19.62 4.57
CA ASP A 407 27.45 20.22 5.74
C ASP A 407 27.77 19.18 6.82
N LEU A 408 26.88 18.19 7.00
CA LEU A 408 27.13 17.06 7.89
C LEU A 408 28.31 16.22 7.39
N GLU A 409 28.38 15.93 6.09
CA GLU A 409 29.50 15.22 5.49
C GLU A 409 30.83 15.95 5.67
N LYS A 410 30.87 17.28 5.46
CA LYS A 410 32.07 18.10 5.69
C LYS A 410 32.50 18.04 7.16
N LYS A 411 31.56 18.15 8.10
CA LYS A 411 31.84 18.05 9.55
C LYS A 411 32.40 16.68 9.93
N GLU A 412 31.82 15.60 9.38
CA GLU A 412 32.34 14.25 9.61
C GLU A 412 33.74 14.06 9.04
N GLN A 413 34.03 14.61 7.85
CA GLN A 413 35.36 14.55 7.25
C GLN A 413 36.40 15.31 8.07
N MET A 414 36.05 16.51 8.56
CA MET A 414 36.90 17.30 9.44
C MET A 414 37.19 16.54 10.74
N LYS A 415 36.15 15.98 11.37
CA LYS A 415 36.30 15.17 12.59
C LYS A 415 37.19 13.95 12.37
N ARG A 416 37.05 13.24 11.24
CA ARG A 416 37.92 12.09 10.92
C ARG A 416 39.38 12.49 10.75
N LYS A 417 39.66 13.65 10.14
CA LYS A 417 41.03 14.18 10.02
C LYS A 417 41.60 14.55 11.38
N GLU A 418 40.83 15.25 12.21
CA GLU A 418 41.23 15.59 13.58
C GLU A 418 41.50 14.33 14.42
N ASP A 419 40.65 13.30 14.31
CA ASP A 419 40.84 12.03 15.01
C ASP A 419 42.07 11.27 14.50
N GLN A 420 42.36 11.30 13.19
CA GLN A 420 43.58 10.75 12.60
C GLN A 420 44.83 11.51 13.06
N GLU A 421 44.80 12.84 13.09
CA GLU A 421 45.90 13.67 13.58
C GLU A 421 46.14 13.42 15.07
N ARG A 422 45.08 13.31 15.88
CA ARG A 422 45.18 12.93 17.30
C ARG A 422 45.75 11.53 17.48
N PHE A 423 45.36 10.58 16.63
CA PHE A 423 45.90 9.22 16.64
C PHE A 423 47.40 9.23 16.31
N LEU A 424 47.79 9.91 15.24
CA LEU A 424 49.20 10.06 14.83
C LEU A 424 50.03 10.80 15.87
N ALA A 425 49.48 11.84 16.52
CA ALA A 425 50.15 12.53 17.62
C ALA A 425 50.35 11.61 18.83
N ARG A 426 49.37 10.78 19.17
CA ARG A 426 49.50 9.76 20.24
C ARG A 426 50.54 8.70 19.91
N GLU A 427 50.55 8.19 18.68
CA GLU A 427 51.55 7.23 18.18
C GLU A 427 52.96 7.85 18.17
N SER A 428 53.09 9.10 17.71
CA SER A 428 54.35 9.83 17.72
C SER A 428 54.88 10.05 19.14
N MET A 429 54.02 10.37 20.11
CA MET A 429 54.43 10.47 21.52
C MET A 429 54.85 9.12 22.11
N ARG A 430 54.22 8.02 21.68
CA ARG A 430 54.65 6.65 22.06
C ARG A 430 55.99 6.27 21.42
N ALA A 431 56.23 6.70 20.18
CA ALA A 431 57.47 6.41 19.45
C ALA A 431 58.64 7.32 19.87
N SER A 432 58.38 8.55 20.31
CA SER A 432 59.39 9.47 20.83
C SER A 432 59.75 9.22 22.30
N ALA A 433 58.96 8.41 23.01
CA ALA A 433 59.31 7.89 24.32
C ALA A 433 60.29 6.72 24.16
N ASP A 434 61.48 7.02 23.64
CA ASP A 434 62.68 6.23 23.92
C ASP A 434 63.15 6.57 25.33
N ASP A 435 62.27 6.28 26.30
CA ASP A 435 62.68 6.04 27.68
C ASP A 435 62.57 4.53 27.87
N ARG A 436 63.70 3.87 27.59
CA ARG A 436 63.94 2.49 27.98
C ARG A 436 63.77 2.37 29.49
N ILE A 437 62.60 1.93 29.94
CA ILE A 437 62.56 1.10 31.14
C ILE A 437 62.94 -0.32 30.71
N SER A 438 64.24 -0.52 30.47
CA SER A 438 64.82 -1.86 30.51
C SER A 438 64.89 -2.27 31.98
N GLY A 439 63.84 -2.93 32.49
CA GLY A 439 63.87 -3.27 33.91
C GLY A 439 62.69 -3.99 34.53
N PHE A 440 61.89 -4.78 33.82
CA PHE A 440 61.14 -5.87 34.49
C PHE A 440 61.09 -7.12 33.61
N LYS A 441 62.24 -7.80 33.53
CA LYS A 441 62.34 -9.18 33.04
C LYS A 441 61.74 -10.22 34.00
N ASN A 442 61.05 -9.84 35.08
CA ASN A 442 60.46 -10.78 36.05
C ASN A 442 59.22 -10.21 36.78
N ALA A 443 58.18 -9.83 36.04
CA ALA A 443 56.85 -9.62 36.63
C ALA A 443 55.73 -10.09 35.68
N ARG A 444 55.78 -11.36 35.26
CA ARG A 444 54.55 -12.08 34.91
C ARG A 444 53.77 -12.26 36.21
N GLN A 445 52.79 -11.40 36.46
CA GLN A 445 51.77 -11.69 37.46
C GLN A 445 50.70 -12.59 36.80
N PRO A 446 50.36 -13.76 37.36
CA PRO A 446 49.65 -14.83 36.63
C PRO A 446 48.13 -14.63 36.44
N TRP A 447 47.57 -13.44 36.69
CA TRP A 447 46.12 -13.28 36.84
C TRP A 447 45.42 -12.51 35.70
N TRP A 448 46.15 -12.14 34.65
CA TRP A 448 45.60 -11.41 33.49
C TRP A 448 45.57 -12.20 32.17
N ASP A 449 46.07 -13.43 32.14
CA ASP A 449 46.16 -14.24 30.90
C ASP A 449 44.82 -14.92 30.49
N TRP A 450 43.70 -14.64 31.17
CA TRP A 450 42.39 -15.25 30.85
C TRP A 450 41.41 -14.35 30.09
N VAL A 451 41.73 -13.06 29.87
CA VAL A 451 40.77 -12.07 29.36
C VAL A 451 40.88 -11.83 27.85
N TRP A 452 41.92 -12.33 27.16
CA TRP A 452 42.14 -12.00 25.73
C TRP A 452 42.72 -13.11 24.85
N ASP A 453 42.52 -14.38 25.19
CA ASP A 453 42.91 -15.47 24.28
C ASP A 453 41.72 -15.87 23.39
N ASP A 454 41.53 -15.11 22.31
CA ASP A 454 40.69 -15.53 21.18
C ASP A 454 41.56 -16.32 20.19
N GLY A 455 41.73 -17.60 20.47
CA GLY A 455 42.17 -18.61 19.51
C GLY A 455 41.08 -19.67 19.36
N GLU A 456 40.26 -19.59 18.31
CA GLU A 456 39.47 -20.74 17.85
C GLU A 456 40.40 -21.81 17.23
N PRO A 457 39.93 -23.03 16.93
CA PRO A 457 39.14 -23.98 17.73
C PRO A 457 39.88 -25.35 17.82
N ASP A 458 39.58 -26.21 18.79
CA ASP A 458 39.37 -27.65 18.50
C ASP A 458 38.91 -28.48 19.70
N ALA A 459 37.84 -29.22 19.42
CA ALA A 459 37.48 -30.58 19.82
C ALA A 459 37.85 -31.14 21.21
N ASN A 460 36.77 -31.57 21.86
CA ASN A 460 36.62 -32.72 22.76
C ASN A 460 37.02 -32.61 24.24
N ILE A 461 36.02 -32.99 25.03
CA ILE A 461 35.96 -33.49 26.42
C ILE A 461 35.15 -32.49 27.26
N GLY A 462 33.92 -32.73 27.68
CA GLY A 462 33.23 -33.98 27.97
C GLY A 462 32.63 -33.88 29.37
N LYS A 463 31.29 -33.82 29.44
CA LYS A 463 30.40 -34.15 30.56
C LYS A 463 30.38 -33.28 31.85
N ASP A 464 29.14 -32.85 32.10
CA ASP A 464 28.34 -33.03 33.33
C ASP A 464 28.29 -31.92 34.40
N ILE A 465 27.02 -31.67 34.79
CA ILE A 465 26.47 -31.02 36.00
C ILE A 465 26.44 -29.48 35.93
N GLY A 466 25.34 -28.77 36.14
CA GLY A 466 24.02 -29.09 36.66
C GLY A 466 23.36 -27.78 37.11
N ASP A 467 22.03 -27.74 37.06
CA ASP A 467 21.10 -26.69 37.50
C ASP A 467 21.62 -25.63 38.50
N MET A 468 21.31 -24.35 38.24
CA MET A 468 20.75 -23.47 39.29
C MET A 468 20.07 -22.23 38.72
N VAL A 469 18.77 -22.18 38.96
CA VAL A 469 17.87 -21.03 38.84
C VAL A 469 18.25 -19.97 39.89
N PHE A 470 18.22 -18.68 39.52
CA PHE A 470 17.97 -17.60 40.48
C PHE A 470 16.97 -16.58 39.92
N LEU A 471 15.82 -16.53 40.58
CA LEU A 471 14.84 -15.44 40.56
C LEU A 471 15.37 -14.23 41.32
N GLY A 472 14.93 -13.05 40.92
CA GLY A 472 14.79 -11.89 41.80
C GLY A 472 14.63 -10.58 41.04
N PRO A 473 14.37 -9.47 41.77
CA PRO A 473 13.39 -9.28 42.84
C PRO A 473 11.98 -8.96 42.30
#